data_AF-A0A4W5RMW8-F1
#
_entry.id   AF-A0A4W5RMW8-F1
#
_cell.length_a   1.000
_cell.length_b   1.000
_cell.length_c   1.000
_cell.angle_alpha   90.00
_cell.angle_beta   90.00
_cell.angle_gamma   90.00
#
_symmetry.space_group_name_H-M   'P 1'
#
loop_
_entity.id
_entity.type
_entity.pdbx_description
1 polymer ?
#
loop_
_entity_poly.entity_id
_entity_poly.type
_entity_poly.pdbx_seq_one_letter_code
_entity_poly.pdbx_strand_id
1 'polypeptide(L)'
;MMPSGGAVPAMQRIPLPGAEMLEEEPLYVNAKQYHRILKRRQARAKLEAEGKIPKERRKYLHESRHRHAMQRKRGDGGRFFSPKEREEMALALVRELVKGNRNQTFRRG
;
A
#
# COMPACT_ATOMS: atom_id res chain seq x y z
N MET A 1 38.64 9.83 -3.75
CA MET A 1 38.28 8.46 -4.15
C MET A 1 39.02 7.51 -3.21
N MET A 2 38.38 6.93 -2.19
CA MET A 2 39.00 5.94 -1.30
C MET A 2 38.07 4.72 -1.21
N PRO A 3 38.50 3.51 -1.63
CA PRO A 3 37.74 2.29 -1.44
C PRO A 3 38.21 1.56 -0.18
N SER A 4 37.31 1.31 0.78
CA SER A 4 37.56 0.40 1.89
C SER A 4 36.35 -0.53 2.09
N GLY A 5 36.24 -1.52 1.19
CA GLY A 5 35.36 -2.67 1.37
C GLY A 5 35.96 -3.65 2.36
N GLY A 6 35.75 -3.43 3.65
CA GLY A 6 36.05 -4.41 4.70
C GLY A 6 34.84 -5.30 4.95
N ALA A 7 34.79 -6.47 4.31
CA ALA A 7 33.83 -7.51 4.62
C ALA A 7 34.14 -8.10 6.00
N VAL A 8 33.30 -7.82 6.99
CA VAL A 8 33.33 -8.52 8.29
C VAL A 8 32.72 -9.92 8.12
N PRO A 9 33.37 -11.00 8.60
CA PRO A 9 32.81 -12.34 8.52
C PRO A 9 31.56 -12.44 9.40
N ALA A 10 30.48 -12.96 8.81
CA ALA A 10 29.23 -13.23 9.50
C ALA A 10 29.46 -14.31 10.57
N MET A 11 29.56 -13.89 11.83
CA MET A 11 29.59 -14.78 12.99
C MET A 11 28.31 -15.64 12.96
N GLN A 12 28.45 -16.95 12.69
CA GLN A 12 27.36 -17.91 12.82
C GLN A 12 26.92 -17.94 14.29
N ARG A 13 25.77 -17.33 14.58
CA ARG A 13 25.16 -17.38 15.90
C ARG A 13 24.56 -18.78 16.09
N ILE A 14 25.28 -19.62 16.84
CA ILE A 14 24.78 -20.89 17.34
C ILE A 14 23.55 -20.60 18.22
N PRO A 15 22.36 -21.18 17.94
CA PRO A 15 21.20 -21.01 18.81
C PRO A 15 21.44 -21.78 20.12
N LEU A 16 21.72 -21.05 21.21
CA LEU A 16 21.76 -21.61 22.55
C LEU A 16 20.33 -21.91 23.03
N PRO A 17 19.99 -23.15 23.42
CA PRO A 17 18.69 -23.49 23.97
C PRO A 17 18.57 -22.89 25.38
N GLY A 18 17.78 -21.83 25.52
CA GLY A 18 17.54 -21.16 26.81
C GLY A 18 17.67 -19.62 26.80
N ALA A 19 18.14 -19.02 25.70
CA ALA A 19 18.33 -17.58 25.58
C ALA A 19 17.03 -16.75 25.38
N GLU A 20 15.86 -17.40 25.28
CA GLU A 20 14.58 -16.65 25.18
C GLU A 20 14.11 -16.07 26.51
N MET A 21 14.72 -16.49 27.62
CA MET A 21 14.55 -15.92 28.96
C MET A 21 15.68 -14.96 29.31
N LEU A 22 16.43 -14.44 28.32
CA LEU A 22 17.28 -13.29 28.56
C LEU A 22 16.38 -12.13 28.96
N GLU A 23 16.32 -11.92 30.26
CA GLU A 23 15.95 -10.68 30.93
C GLU A 23 16.74 -9.55 30.25
N GLU A 24 16.16 -9.03 29.16
CA GLU A 24 16.64 -7.81 28.50
C GLU A 24 16.78 -6.78 29.60
N GLU A 25 18.02 -6.34 29.84
CA GLU A 25 18.39 -5.37 30.87
C GLU A 25 17.32 -4.26 30.91
N PRO A 26 16.68 -4.00 32.07
CA PRO A 26 15.50 -3.14 32.09
C PRO A 26 15.87 -1.72 31.69
N LEU A 27 15.69 -1.42 30.40
CA LEU A 27 15.72 -0.07 29.87
C LEU A 27 14.73 0.74 30.70
N TYR A 28 15.19 1.83 31.29
CA TYR A 28 14.34 2.67 32.12
C TYR A 28 13.13 3.15 31.31
N VAL A 29 11.96 2.63 31.67
CA VAL A 29 10.67 2.99 31.09
C VAL A 29 9.78 3.55 32.19
N ASN A 30 8.62 4.09 31.81
CA ASN A 30 7.64 4.53 32.77
C ASN A 30 7.26 3.39 33.73
N ALA A 31 7.40 3.64 35.03
CA ALA A 31 7.12 2.66 36.09
C ALA A 31 5.72 2.04 35.98
N LYS A 32 4.70 2.81 35.53
CA LYS A 32 3.32 2.33 35.37
C LYS A 32 3.15 1.34 34.20
N GLN A 33 4.12 1.28 33.28
CA GLN A 33 4.01 0.51 32.03
C GLN A 33 4.89 -0.74 32.01
N TYR A 34 5.96 -0.79 32.81
CA TYR A 34 7.01 -1.82 32.77
C TYR A 34 6.46 -3.26 32.63
N HIS A 35 5.68 -3.72 33.62
CA HIS A 35 5.11 -5.07 33.63
C HIS A 35 4.22 -5.37 32.41
N ARG A 36 3.48 -4.36 31.92
CA ARG A 36 2.58 -4.53 30.77
C ARG A 36 3.36 -4.55 29.46
N ILE A 37 4.48 -3.82 29.36
CA ILE A 37 5.39 -3.89 28.22
C ILE A 37 5.94 -5.31 28.09
N LEU A 38 6.42 -5.91 29.17
CA LEU A 38 6.93 -7.29 29.18
C LEU A 38 5.90 -8.29 28.68
N LYS A 39 4.67 -8.25 29.24
CA LYS A 39 3.57 -9.14 28.80
C LYS A 39 3.23 -8.98 27.31
N ARG A 40 3.20 -7.74 26.79
CA ARG A 40 2.94 -7.49 25.36
C ARG A 40 4.09 -7.91 24.46
N ARG A 41 5.34 -7.84 24.93
CA ARG A 41 6.51 -8.35 24.18
C ARG A 41 6.38 -9.86 23.98
N GLN A 42 6.12 -10.60 25.05
CA GLN A 42 5.86 -12.04 24.98
C GLN A 42 4.70 -12.39 24.04
N ALA A 43 3.57 -11.66 24.14
CA ALA A 43 2.42 -11.87 23.27
C ALA A 43 2.73 -11.60 21.79
N ARG A 44 3.48 -10.54 21.48
CA ARG A 44 3.90 -10.25 20.10
C ARG A 44 4.89 -11.28 19.57
N ALA A 45 5.89 -11.69 20.36
CA ALA A 45 6.85 -12.72 19.96
C ALA A 45 6.14 -14.02 19.59
N LYS A 46 5.12 -14.42 20.37
CA LYS A 46 4.27 -15.58 20.04
C LYS A 46 3.53 -15.41 18.70
N LEU A 47 2.91 -14.25 18.46
CA LEU A 47 2.20 -13.97 17.21
C LEU A 47 3.13 -13.87 15.98
N GLU A 48 4.37 -13.42 16.18
CA GLU A 48 5.42 -13.37 15.16
C GLU A 48 5.92 -14.78 14.82
N ALA A 49 6.13 -15.64 15.83
CA ALA A 49 6.47 -17.04 15.64
C ALA A 49 5.36 -17.83 14.92
N GLU A 50 4.09 -17.50 15.20
CA GLU A 50 2.92 -18.03 14.49
C GLU A 50 2.74 -17.43 13.07
N GLY A 51 3.56 -16.45 12.66
CA GLY A 51 3.50 -15.83 11.34
C GLY A 51 2.27 -14.94 11.10
N LYS A 52 1.53 -14.57 12.16
CA LYS A 52 0.30 -13.78 12.04
C LYS A 52 0.55 -12.29 11.74
N ILE A 53 1.77 -11.80 11.97
CA ILE A 53 2.16 -10.42 11.69
C ILE A 53 2.98 -10.40 10.39
N PRO A 54 2.44 -9.84 9.28
CA PRO A 54 3.20 -9.72 8.04
C PRO A 54 4.41 -8.80 8.21
N LYS A 55 5.60 -9.30 7.85
CA LYS A 55 6.84 -8.51 7.88
C LYS A 55 6.85 -7.40 6.83
N GLU A 56 6.23 -7.65 5.68
CA GLU A 56 6.16 -6.72 4.57
C GLU A 56 4.72 -6.29 4.29
N ARG A 57 4.57 -5.04 3.85
CA ARG A 57 3.28 -4.50 3.42
C ARG A 57 3.04 -4.85 1.96
N ARG A 58 1.86 -5.39 1.66
CA ARG A 58 1.41 -5.62 0.28
C ARG A 58 1.16 -4.30 -0.43
N LYS A 59 1.49 -4.21 -1.74
CA LYS A 59 1.24 -3.03 -2.59
C LYS A 59 -0.23 -2.61 -2.61
N TYR A 60 -1.13 -3.58 -2.55
CA TYR A 60 -2.57 -3.40 -2.39
C TYR A 60 -3.12 -4.56 -1.56
N LEU A 61 -4.24 -4.30 -0.88
CA LEU A 61 -4.82 -5.29 0.04
C LEU A 61 -5.71 -6.31 -0.67
N HIS A 62 -6.46 -5.88 -1.68
CA HIS A 62 -7.48 -6.70 -2.34
C HIS A 62 -7.38 -6.63 -3.87
N GLU A 63 -7.40 -7.80 -4.50
CA GLU A 63 -7.28 -7.92 -5.95
C GLU A 63 -8.45 -7.27 -6.70
N SER A 64 -9.68 -7.47 -6.22
CA SER A 64 -10.87 -6.84 -6.80
C SER A 64 -10.80 -5.30 -6.79
N ARG A 65 -10.30 -4.72 -5.70
CA ARG A 65 -10.12 -3.25 -5.58
C ARG A 65 -9.05 -2.74 -6.53
N HIS A 66 -7.95 -3.48 -6.67
CA HIS A 66 -6.89 -3.13 -7.62
C HIS A 66 -7.43 -3.14 -9.05
N ARG A 67 -8.11 -4.21 -9.46
CA ARG A 67 -8.78 -4.31 -10.77
C ARG A 67 -9.78 -3.19 -10.99
N HIS A 68 -10.62 -2.88 -10.00
CA HIS A 68 -11.55 -1.76 -10.07
C HIS A 68 -10.82 -0.43 -10.32
N ALA A 69 -9.78 -0.12 -9.54
CA ALA A 69 -9.01 1.11 -9.71
C ALA A 69 -8.31 1.21 -11.08
N MET A 70 -7.89 0.08 -11.68
CA MET A 70 -7.30 0.03 -13.01
C MET A 70 -8.32 0.25 -14.13
N GLN A 71 -9.53 -0.29 -13.99
CA GLN A 71 -10.59 -0.20 -15.00
C GLN A 71 -11.36 1.14 -14.99
N ARG A 72 -11.22 1.94 -13.94
CA ARG A 72 -11.87 3.26 -13.87
C ARG A 72 -11.35 4.16 -14.97
N LYS A 73 -12.29 4.79 -15.71
CA LYS A 73 -11.95 5.85 -16.67
C LYS A 73 -11.18 6.96 -15.97
N ARG A 74 -10.13 7.46 -16.62
CA ARG A 74 -9.28 8.55 -16.14
C ARG A 74 -9.40 9.75 -17.07
N GLY A 75 -9.55 10.93 -16.48
CA GLY A 75 -9.45 12.20 -17.21
C GLY A 75 -7.98 12.56 -17.43
N ASP A 76 -7.75 13.78 -17.90
CA ASP A 76 -6.41 14.30 -18.09
C ASP A 76 -5.64 14.37 -16.74
N GLY A 77 -4.32 14.13 -16.78
CA GLY A 77 -3.49 14.07 -15.57
C GLY A 77 -3.72 12.85 -14.66
N GLY A 78 -4.40 11.80 -15.14
CA GLY A 78 -4.51 10.50 -14.46
C GLY A 78 -5.50 10.45 -13.30
N ARG A 79 -6.24 11.54 -13.07
CA ARG A 79 -7.33 11.61 -12.09
C ARG A 79 -8.52 10.77 -12.57
N PHE A 80 -9.29 10.24 -11.63
CA PHE A 80 -10.54 9.59 -11.99
C PHE A 80 -11.58 10.62 -12.43
N PHE A 81 -12.40 10.25 -13.42
CA PHE A 81 -13.48 11.13 -13.88
C PHE A 81 -14.40 11.55 -12.72
N SER A 82 -14.51 12.86 -12.54
CA SER A 82 -15.46 13.53 -11.66
C SER A 82 -16.86 13.54 -12.29
N PRO A 83 -17.94 13.59 -11.49
CA PRO A 83 -19.30 13.77 -12.01
C PRO A 83 -19.45 14.96 -12.97
N LYS A 84 -18.74 16.07 -12.72
CA LYS A 84 -18.75 17.25 -13.60
C LYS A 84 -18.15 16.96 -14.99
N GLU A 85 -17.02 16.25 -15.02
CA GLU A 85 -16.37 15.85 -16.28
C GLU A 85 -17.20 14.81 -17.05
N ARG A 86 -18.06 14.04 -16.35
CA ARG A 86 -19.04 13.16 -16.97
C ARG A 86 -20.13 13.95 -17.69
N GLU A 87 -20.63 15.03 -17.09
CA GLU A 87 -21.60 15.94 -17.72
C GLU A 87 -20.98 16.64 -18.93
N GLU A 88 -19.74 17.14 -18.82
CA GLU A 88 -19.03 17.75 -19.95
C GLU A 88 -18.78 16.76 -21.10
N MET A 89 -18.39 15.51 -20.80
CA MET A 89 -18.26 14.45 -21.80
C MET A 89 -19.61 14.12 -22.45
N ALA A 90 -20.70 14.06 -21.66
CA ALA A 90 -22.04 13.82 -22.19
C ALA A 90 -22.49 14.97 -23.10
N LEU A 91 -22.27 16.23 -22.70
CA LEU A 91 -22.53 17.40 -23.54
C LEU A 91 -21.69 17.40 -24.82
N ALA A 92 -20.42 17.02 -24.74
CA ALA A 92 -19.55 16.92 -25.91
C ALA A 92 -20.06 15.88 -26.90
N LEU A 93 -20.50 14.71 -26.42
CA LEU A 93 -21.09 13.65 -27.24
C LEU A 93 -22.39 14.10 -27.92
N VAL A 94 -23.28 14.79 -27.18
CA VAL A 94 -24.53 15.35 -27.73
C VAL A 94 -24.22 16.39 -28.81
N ARG A 95 -23.22 17.26 -28.58
CA ARG A 95 -22.80 18.29 -29.55
C ARG A 95 -22.25 17.68 -30.84
N GLU A 96 -21.52 16.57 -30.76
CA GLU A 96 -21.03 15.82 -31.93
C GLU A 96 -22.19 15.24 -32.76
N LEU A 97 -23.18 14.61 -32.11
CA LEU A 97 -24.36 14.07 -32.78
C LEU A 97 -25.20 15.16 -33.48
N VAL A 98 -25.37 16.32 -32.84
CA VAL A 98 -26.08 17.46 -33.44
C VAL A 98 -25.34 18.03 -34.66
N LYS A 99 -24.00 18.02 -34.67
CA LYS A 99 -23.22 18.38 -35.86
C LYS A 99 -23.38 17.35 -36.98
N GLY A 100 -23.41 16.07 -36.67
CA GLY A 100 -23.62 14.98 -37.63
C GLY A 100 -24.98 15.06 -38.34
N ASN A 101 -26.05 15.38 -37.62
CA ASN A 101 -27.39 15.52 -38.19
C ASN A 101 -27.58 16.76 -39.07
N ARG A 102 -26.92 17.89 -38.73
CA ARG A 102 -26.98 19.12 -39.55
C ARG A 102 -26.34 18.96 -40.93
N ASN A 103 -25.40 18.02 -41.08
CA ASN A 103 -24.74 17.74 -42.36
C ASN A 103 -25.53 16.76 -43.25
N GLN A 104 -26.58 16.10 -42.74
CA GLN A 104 -27.47 15.25 -43.54
C GLN A 104 -28.67 16.01 -44.12
N THR A 105 -29.10 17.10 -43.49
CA THR A 105 -30.28 17.88 -43.92
C THR A 105 -30.03 18.77 -45.14
N PHE A 106 -28.80 18.91 -45.62
CA PHE A 106 -28.43 19.78 -46.75
C PHE A 106 -28.13 19.03 -48.07
N ARG A 107 -28.30 17.70 -48.12
CA ARG A 107 -28.05 16.86 -49.33
C ARG A 107 -29.32 16.36 -50.03
N ARG A 108 -30.51 16.78 -49.61
CA ARG A 108 -31.78 16.48 -50.29
C ARG A 108 -32.37 17.80 -50.82
N GLY A 109 -31.89 18.24 -51.98
CA GLY A 109 -32.37 19.39 -52.73
C GLY A 109 -32.03 19.20 -54.18
#